data_AF-A0AAW6NEC4-F1
#
_entry.id   AF-A0AAW6NEC4-F1
#
_cell.length_a   1.000
_cell.length_b   1.000
_cell.length_c   1.000
_cell.angle_alpha   90.00
_cell.angle_beta   90.00
_cell.angle_gamma   90.00
#
_symmetry.space_group_name_H-M   'P 1'
#
loop_
_entity.id
_entity.type
_entity.pdbx_description
1 polymer ?
#
loop_
_entity_poly.entity_id
_entity_poly.type
_entity_poly.pdbx_seq_one_letter_code
_entity_poly.pdbx_strand_id
1 'polypeptide(L)'
;MRKIGVSLGVLLVLSACGDPLNGVMRISDVDLVESDPTAQALPSDAEIAREGFFGTAAVAPVNSAVPPDPTYAGSDTPAQPKASEPVAQGGVFGLLRRAIPRNKPATGGAKRTLSAEAFETAKTAEVQSPAGEGVALAAIAPKPEVAPAAPKTGGFFSRLIPVAPTETAKSNLPEVDYGTVLPYGVIARNCAAKRQPLGRKVDSNSDSGYTLFDSKPGTAGKRTFYITGFDDGCPRQVTAAQVLLGAPSLYEQLHYGPAGQHLAFGETDKAYEKVKGSVCGVRKGKPCGAKMKKLERATVFVNAYERLNDNTRWSEQLIHDGEVVASEMKSNG
;
A
#
# COMPACT_ATOMS: atom_id res chain seq x y z
N MET A 1 61.31 -30.41 -19.47
CA MET A 1 60.15 -30.82 -20.31
C MET A 1 58.87 -31.15 -19.53
N ARG A 2 58.92 -31.48 -18.22
CA ARG A 2 57.73 -31.89 -17.44
C ARG A 2 56.80 -30.75 -16.93
N LYS A 3 57.19 -29.48 -17.06
CA LYS A 3 56.43 -28.33 -16.52
C LYS A 3 55.52 -27.63 -17.55
N ILE A 4 55.67 -27.93 -18.84
CA ILE A 4 54.87 -27.31 -19.91
C ILE A 4 53.54 -28.05 -20.12
N GLY A 5 53.49 -29.37 -19.86
CA GLY A 5 52.27 -30.16 -20.01
C GLY A 5 51.17 -29.86 -18.97
N VAL A 6 51.53 -29.35 -17.80
CA VAL A 6 50.55 -29.05 -16.73
C VAL A 6 49.79 -27.74 -17.01
N SER A 7 50.43 -26.79 -17.69
CA SER A 7 49.81 -25.49 -18.00
C SER A 7 48.75 -25.58 -19.10
N LEU A 8 48.88 -26.52 -20.04
CA LEU A 8 47.91 -26.68 -21.14
C LEU A 8 46.65 -27.44 -20.70
N GLY A 9 46.75 -28.32 -19.69
CA GLY A 9 45.60 -29.04 -19.14
C GLY A 9 44.65 -28.17 -18.33
N VAL A 10 45.17 -27.16 -17.61
CA VAL A 10 44.34 -26.26 -16.78
C VAL A 10 43.56 -25.25 -17.65
N LEU A 11 44.09 -24.84 -18.79
CA LEU A 11 43.41 -23.93 -19.72
C LEU A 11 42.24 -24.58 -20.49
N LEU A 12 42.22 -25.91 -20.63
CA LEU A 12 41.11 -26.64 -21.29
C LEU A 12 39.90 -26.89 -20.38
N VAL A 13 40.02 -26.69 -19.06
CA VAL A 13 38.91 -26.89 -18.12
C VAL A 13 38.07 -25.61 -17.91
N LEU A 14 38.59 -24.45 -18.32
CA LEU A 14 37.91 -23.15 -18.19
C LEU A 14 36.96 -22.80 -19.36
N SER A 15 36.93 -23.60 -20.43
CA SER A 15 36.01 -23.39 -21.56
C SER A 15 34.69 -24.18 -21.46
N ALA A 16 34.43 -24.86 -20.34
CA ALA A 16 33.14 -25.45 -20.04
C ALA A 16 32.16 -24.38 -19.51
N CYS A 17 31.87 -23.38 -20.34
CA CYS A 17 30.69 -22.53 -20.14
C CYS A 17 29.46 -23.39 -20.40
N GLY A 18 28.83 -23.92 -19.33
CA GLY A 18 27.52 -24.53 -19.43
C GLY A 18 26.51 -23.49 -19.88
N ASP A 19 25.87 -23.72 -21.03
CA ASP A 19 24.76 -22.89 -21.52
C ASP A 19 23.60 -23.01 -20.51
N PRO A 20 23.31 -21.96 -19.73
CA PRO A 20 22.29 -22.00 -18.68
C PRO A 20 20.86 -22.11 -19.25
N LEU A 21 20.71 -22.07 -20.57
CA LEU A 21 19.44 -22.17 -21.28
C LEU A 21 19.27 -23.48 -22.06
N ASN A 22 20.21 -24.44 -21.93
CA ASN A 22 20.11 -25.74 -22.61
C ASN A 22 18.87 -26.57 -22.19
N GLY A 23 18.21 -26.22 -21.09
CA GLY A 23 16.97 -26.84 -20.63
C GLY A 23 15.69 -26.07 -20.94
N VAL A 24 15.79 -24.93 -21.65
CA VAL A 24 14.63 -24.11 -22.00
C VAL A 24 14.25 -24.40 -23.44
N MET A 25 13.03 -24.89 -23.66
CA MET A 25 12.49 -25.10 -25.02
C MET A 25 12.59 -23.80 -25.81
N ARG A 26 13.31 -23.83 -26.94
CA ARG A 26 13.36 -22.69 -27.84
C ARG A 26 12.13 -22.72 -28.73
N ILE A 27 11.65 -21.53 -29.11
CA ILE A 27 10.52 -21.39 -30.03
C ILE A 27 10.81 -22.06 -31.39
N SER A 28 12.09 -22.23 -31.74
CA SER A 28 12.57 -22.92 -32.93
C SER A 28 12.46 -24.44 -32.86
N ASP A 29 12.28 -25.00 -31.66
CA ASP A 29 12.22 -26.45 -31.43
C ASP A 29 10.76 -26.94 -31.36
N VAL A 30 9.81 -26.04 -31.59
CA VAL A 30 8.39 -26.34 -31.73
C VAL A 30 8.09 -26.46 -33.22
N ASP A 31 7.77 -27.68 -33.67
CA ASP A 31 7.25 -27.92 -35.02
C ASP A 31 5.89 -27.21 -35.15
N LEU A 32 5.91 -26.00 -35.70
CA LEU A 32 4.69 -25.29 -36.08
C LEU A 32 4.13 -25.98 -37.32
N VAL A 33 3.05 -26.73 -37.15
CA VAL A 33 2.28 -27.26 -38.27
C VAL A 33 1.64 -26.07 -38.97
N GLU A 34 1.99 -25.84 -40.24
CA GLU A 34 1.54 -24.67 -41.03
C GLU A 34 0.01 -24.60 -41.22
N SER A 35 -0.72 -25.63 -40.79
CA SER A 35 -2.18 -25.71 -40.81
C SER A 35 -2.86 -25.60 -39.44
N ASP A 36 -2.16 -25.26 -38.36
CA ASP A 36 -2.85 -24.93 -37.10
C ASP A 36 -3.59 -23.59 -37.24
N PRO A 37 -4.86 -23.50 -36.81
CA PRO A 37 -5.59 -22.23 -36.85
C PRO A 37 -4.86 -21.25 -35.95
N THR A 38 -4.22 -20.26 -36.57
CA THR A 38 -3.72 -19.09 -35.84
C THR A 38 -4.90 -18.56 -35.04
N ALA A 39 -4.73 -18.49 -33.71
CA ALA A 39 -5.68 -17.77 -32.88
C ALA A 39 -5.63 -16.32 -33.33
N GLN A 40 -6.55 -15.96 -34.24
CA GLN A 40 -6.78 -14.61 -34.71
C GLN A 40 -7.32 -13.82 -33.53
N ALA A 41 -6.43 -13.37 -32.66
CA ALA A 41 -6.69 -12.38 -31.62
C ALA A 41 -6.53 -10.97 -32.21
N LEU A 42 -6.72 -10.81 -33.53
CA LEU A 42 -6.85 -9.50 -34.14
C LEU A 42 -8.33 -9.10 -34.05
N PRO A 43 -8.63 -7.95 -33.42
CA PRO A 43 -10.00 -7.46 -33.35
C PRO A 43 -10.56 -7.26 -34.76
N SER A 44 -11.86 -7.51 -34.91
CA SER A 44 -12.53 -7.30 -36.19
C SER A 44 -12.51 -5.82 -36.61
N ASP A 45 -12.56 -5.54 -37.91
CA ASP A 45 -12.63 -4.16 -38.42
C ASP A 45 -13.81 -3.38 -37.82
N ALA A 46 -14.91 -4.08 -37.48
CA ALA A 46 -16.07 -3.52 -36.80
C ALA A 46 -15.80 -3.17 -35.32
N GLU A 47 -14.93 -3.93 -34.63
CA GLU A 47 -14.46 -3.58 -33.28
C GLU A 47 -13.48 -2.41 -33.31
N ILE A 48 -12.55 -2.39 -34.28
CA ILE A 48 -11.57 -1.31 -34.43
C ILE A 48 -12.28 0.02 -34.74
N ALA A 49 -13.33 0.00 -35.56
CA ALA A 49 -14.13 1.19 -35.88
C ALA A 49 -14.94 1.72 -34.68
N ARG A 50 -15.28 0.85 -33.72
CA ARG A 50 -16.09 1.18 -32.56
C ARG A 50 -15.25 1.63 -31.35
N GLU A 51 -14.07 1.04 -31.17
CA GLU A 51 -13.23 1.28 -29.98
C GLU A 51 -12.09 2.28 -30.20
N GLY A 52 -11.86 2.72 -31.44
CA GLY A 52 -10.91 3.81 -31.73
C GLY A 52 -9.49 3.44 -31.34
N PHE A 53 -8.88 2.52 -32.09
CA PHE A 53 -7.47 2.16 -31.91
C PHE A 53 -6.55 3.29 -32.39
N PHE A 54 -5.42 3.50 -31.70
CA PHE A 54 -4.46 4.58 -32.00
C PHE A 54 -4.08 4.58 -33.50
N GLY A 55 -4.59 5.57 -34.25
CA GLY A 55 -4.28 5.76 -35.67
C GLY A 55 -5.45 5.59 -36.65
N THR A 56 -6.68 5.27 -36.22
CA THR A 56 -7.83 5.20 -37.15
C THR A 56 -8.67 6.48 -37.18
N ALA A 57 -9.28 6.76 -38.33
CA ALA A 57 -9.98 8.01 -38.67
C ALA A 57 -11.28 8.28 -37.87
N ALA A 58 -11.61 7.46 -36.87
CA ALA A 58 -12.75 7.67 -35.97
C ALA A 58 -12.46 8.70 -34.85
N VAL A 59 -11.21 9.18 -34.73
CA VAL A 59 -10.91 10.38 -33.95
C VAL A 59 -11.40 11.59 -34.74
N ALA A 60 -12.66 11.95 -34.55
CA ALA A 60 -13.15 13.26 -34.98
C ALA A 60 -12.29 14.35 -34.30
N PRO A 61 -11.65 15.26 -35.05
CA PRO A 61 -10.88 16.33 -34.44
C PRO A 61 -11.85 17.22 -33.66
N VAL A 62 -11.67 17.28 -32.35
CA VAL A 62 -12.29 18.31 -31.52
C VAL A 62 -11.64 19.62 -31.96
N ASN A 63 -12.38 20.42 -32.73
CA ASN A 63 -11.99 21.78 -33.10
C ASN A 63 -11.77 22.59 -31.82
N SER A 64 -10.52 22.71 -31.38
CA SER A 64 -10.06 23.77 -30.52
C SER A 64 -8.87 24.40 -31.21
N ALA A 65 -9.16 25.50 -31.90
CA ALA A 65 -8.17 26.36 -32.52
C ALA A 65 -7.22 26.90 -31.44
N VAL A 66 -5.98 26.43 -31.47
CA VAL A 66 -4.83 27.12 -30.87
C VAL A 66 -3.77 27.19 -31.98
N PRO A 67 -3.35 28.40 -32.41
CA PRO A 67 -2.37 28.53 -33.49
C PRO A 67 -0.98 28.03 -33.05
N PRO A 68 -0.18 27.43 -33.95
CA PRO A 68 1.18 27.01 -33.63
C PRO A 68 2.13 28.21 -33.52
N ASP A 69 2.76 28.33 -32.36
CA ASP A 69 3.88 29.26 -32.11
C ASP A 69 5.17 28.70 -32.76
N PRO A 70 5.80 29.40 -33.72
CA PRO A 70 6.98 28.92 -34.42
C PRO A 70 8.25 29.40 -33.71
N THR A 71 8.48 28.94 -32.48
CA THR A 71 9.74 29.17 -31.79
C THR A 71 10.15 27.96 -30.97
N TYR A 72 10.81 26.98 -31.60
CA TYR A 72 11.89 26.21 -30.94
C TYR A 72 12.67 25.43 -32.00
N ALA A 73 13.68 26.10 -32.55
CA ALA A 73 14.80 25.49 -33.25
C ALA A 73 16.06 25.74 -32.40
N GLY A 74 16.94 24.74 -32.34
CA GLY A 74 18.25 24.80 -31.67
C GLY A 74 18.24 24.04 -30.35
N SER A 75 18.81 22.84 -30.30
CA SER A 75 20.23 22.56 -30.05
C SER A 75 20.68 23.02 -28.67
N ASP A 76 20.88 22.08 -27.74
CA ASP A 76 22.01 22.17 -26.82
C ASP A 76 22.39 20.80 -26.23
N THR A 77 23.69 20.57 -26.29
CA THR A 77 24.48 19.45 -25.79
C THR A 77 24.39 19.33 -24.26
N PRO A 78 24.23 18.14 -23.66
CA PRO A 78 24.24 18.02 -22.21
C PRO A 78 25.68 18.07 -21.68
N ALA A 79 26.02 19.15 -20.97
CA ALA A 79 27.20 19.26 -20.14
C ALA A 79 27.06 18.41 -18.87
N GLN A 80 28.11 17.64 -18.56
CA GLN A 80 28.21 16.78 -17.36
C GLN A 80 28.24 17.60 -16.05
N PRO A 81 27.54 17.17 -14.98
CA PRO A 81 27.73 17.75 -13.66
C PRO A 81 28.98 17.17 -12.96
N LYS A 82 29.87 18.08 -12.53
CA LYS A 82 31.09 17.80 -11.76
C LYS A 82 30.75 17.28 -10.36
N ALA A 83 31.47 16.22 -9.97
CA ALA A 83 31.50 15.69 -8.60
C ALA A 83 32.17 16.68 -7.64
N SER A 84 31.55 16.91 -6.48
CA SER A 84 32.14 17.60 -5.35
C SER A 84 32.57 16.58 -4.28
N GLU A 85 33.84 16.61 -3.91
CA GLU A 85 34.45 15.78 -2.85
C GLU A 85 33.90 16.15 -1.46
N PRO A 86 33.74 15.18 -0.53
CA PRO A 86 33.50 15.48 0.87
C PRO A 86 34.81 15.69 1.62
N VAL A 87 34.95 16.85 2.26
CA VAL A 87 36.00 17.13 3.25
C VAL A 87 35.80 16.23 4.48
N ALA A 88 36.82 15.44 4.80
CA ALA A 88 36.91 14.71 6.05
C ALA A 88 37.35 15.65 7.18
N GLN A 89 36.61 15.67 8.28
CA GLN A 89 37.12 16.11 9.58
C GLN A 89 36.74 15.10 10.64
N GLY A 90 37.77 14.44 11.18
CA GLY A 90 37.68 13.59 12.35
C GLY A 90 37.58 14.41 13.64
N GLY A 91 36.99 13.81 14.67
CA GLY A 91 36.89 14.41 16.00
C GLY A 91 36.43 13.41 17.05
N VAL A 92 37.34 13.11 17.98
CA VAL A 92 37.27 12.20 19.12
C VAL A 92 36.29 12.69 20.21
N PHE A 93 35.03 12.27 20.17
CA PHE A 93 34.09 12.35 21.31
C PHE A 93 33.17 11.13 21.43
N GLY A 94 33.76 9.94 21.31
CA GLY A 94 33.12 8.65 21.62
C GLY A 94 33.04 8.36 23.12
N LEU A 95 32.28 9.13 23.90
CA LEU A 95 32.18 8.92 25.35
C LEU A 95 30.83 9.23 26.01
N LEU A 96 29.72 9.06 25.29
CA LEU A 96 28.38 9.07 25.88
C LEU A 96 27.53 7.91 25.33
N ARG A 97 27.84 6.69 25.77
CA ARG A 97 26.90 5.56 25.77
C ARG A 97 25.74 5.91 26.72
N ARG A 98 24.63 6.40 26.18
CA ARG A 98 23.38 6.56 26.93
C ARG A 98 22.47 5.36 26.66
N ALA A 99 21.96 4.82 27.77
CA ALA A 99 21.11 3.64 27.85
C ALA A 99 19.97 3.62 26.83
N ILE A 100 19.78 2.47 26.19
CA ILE A 100 18.68 2.17 25.27
C ILE A 100 17.37 2.16 26.07
N PRO A 101 16.44 3.12 25.86
CA PRO A 101 15.09 2.94 26.35
C PRO A 101 14.43 1.84 25.50
N ARG A 102 13.82 0.85 26.19
CA ARG A 102 12.90 -0.11 25.56
C ARG A 102 11.86 0.67 24.76
N ASN A 103 11.68 0.25 23.51
CA ASN A 103 10.73 0.81 22.55
C ASN A 103 9.37 0.98 23.24
N LYS A 104 8.90 2.23 23.35
CA LYS A 104 7.48 2.50 23.55
C LYS A 104 6.76 1.99 22.29
N PRO A 105 5.59 1.34 22.41
CA PRO A 105 4.76 1.10 21.23
C PRO A 105 4.53 2.43 20.54
N ALA A 106 4.58 2.43 19.21
CA ALA A 106 4.28 3.61 18.42
C ALA A 106 2.86 4.06 18.75
N THR A 107 2.71 5.07 19.60
CA THR A 107 1.45 5.78 19.77
C THR A 107 1.24 6.62 18.53
N GLY A 108 0.84 5.95 17.46
CA GLY A 108 0.63 6.47 16.12
C GLY A 108 -0.70 6.02 15.57
N GLY A 109 -1.72 5.90 16.41
CA GLY A 109 -3.10 5.78 15.94
C GLY A 109 -3.39 6.96 15.02
N ALA A 110 -3.67 6.67 13.76
CA ALA A 110 -3.92 7.67 12.75
C ALA A 110 -4.98 8.66 13.26
N LYS A 111 -4.63 9.95 13.34
CA LYS A 111 -5.62 11.03 13.55
C LYS A 111 -6.53 11.22 12.32
N ARG A 112 -6.32 10.42 11.26
CA ARG A 112 -6.95 10.50 9.94
C ARG A 112 -7.09 9.12 9.27
N THR A 113 -7.32 8.04 10.02
CA THR A 113 -8.19 7.00 9.43
C THR A 113 -9.47 7.71 9.06
N LEU A 114 -10.04 7.50 7.87
CA LEU A 114 -11.34 8.06 7.46
C LEU A 114 -12.29 7.87 8.65
N SER A 115 -12.48 8.93 9.44
CA SER A 115 -12.79 8.81 10.86
C SER A 115 -14.23 8.35 11.02
N ALA A 116 -14.64 8.00 12.23
CA ALA A 116 -16.06 7.79 12.54
C ALA A 116 -16.95 8.93 11.98
N GLU A 117 -16.40 10.15 11.84
CA GLU A 117 -17.06 11.29 11.20
C GLU A 117 -17.18 11.13 9.68
N ALA A 118 -16.16 10.64 8.97
CA ALA A 118 -16.28 10.29 7.54
C ALA A 118 -17.24 9.12 7.33
N PHE A 119 -17.27 8.17 8.26
CA PHE A 119 -18.25 7.08 8.27
C PHE A 119 -19.67 7.60 8.48
N GLU A 120 -19.93 8.46 9.46
CA GLU A 120 -21.24 9.06 9.69
C GLU A 120 -21.64 10.05 8.57
N THR A 121 -20.69 10.79 8.00
CA THR A 121 -20.94 11.70 6.86
C THR A 121 -21.30 10.90 5.61
N ALA A 122 -20.60 9.80 5.33
CA ALA A 122 -20.92 8.92 4.20
C ALA A 122 -22.24 8.16 4.41
N LYS A 123 -22.50 7.68 5.63
CA LYS A 123 -23.78 7.08 6.03
C LYS A 123 -24.95 8.05 5.86
N THR A 124 -24.74 9.34 6.12
CA THR A 124 -25.76 10.39 5.92
C THR A 124 -25.92 10.76 4.44
N ALA A 125 -24.82 10.79 3.67
CA ALA A 125 -24.84 11.11 2.24
C ALA A 125 -25.53 10.03 1.39
N GLU A 126 -25.47 8.76 1.78
CA GLU A 126 -26.17 7.67 1.09
C GLU A 126 -27.68 7.64 1.39
N VAL A 127 -28.11 8.21 2.53
CA VAL A 127 -29.52 8.44 2.87
C VAL A 127 -30.09 9.67 2.12
N GLN A 128 -29.23 10.55 1.60
CA GLN A 128 -29.60 11.77 0.89
C GLN A 128 -29.34 11.66 -0.63
N SER A 129 -29.95 10.66 -1.28
CA SER A 129 -30.39 10.81 -2.68
C SER A 129 -31.88 11.15 -2.67
N PRO A 130 -32.35 12.12 -3.48
CA PRO A 130 -33.38 13.03 -3.02
C PRO A 130 -34.77 12.41 -3.12
N ALA A 131 -35.43 12.29 -1.98
CA ALA A 131 -36.87 12.34 -1.88
C ALA A 131 -37.24 13.34 -0.79
N GLY A 132 -37.77 14.49 -1.22
CA GLY A 132 -38.65 15.33 -0.41
C GLY A 132 -37.97 16.32 0.53
N GLU A 133 -38.09 17.59 0.20
CA GLU A 133 -38.01 18.74 1.10
C GLU A 133 -38.71 18.50 2.44
N GLY A 134 -38.08 18.95 3.53
CA GLY A 134 -38.67 18.89 4.87
C GLY A 134 -37.81 19.52 5.95
N VAL A 135 -37.71 20.86 5.92
CA VAL A 135 -37.60 21.80 7.05
C VAL A 135 -36.72 21.38 8.24
N ALA A 136 -35.59 22.09 8.37
CA ALA A 136 -34.74 22.12 9.54
C ALA A 136 -35.43 22.77 10.76
N LEU A 137 -35.35 22.12 11.92
CA LEU A 137 -35.61 22.72 13.23
C LEU A 137 -34.36 22.58 14.10
N ALA A 138 -33.74 23.72 14.35
CA ALA A 138 -32.62 23.88 15.25
C ALA A 138 -33.08 23.72 16.72
N ALA A 139 -32.43 22.83 17.48
CA ALA A 139 -32.55 22.79 18.93
C ALA A 139 -31.17 23.10 19.53
N ILE A 140 -31.05 24.29 20.12
CA ILE A 140 -29.91 24.76 20.91
C ILE A 140 -29.94 24.02 22.26
N ALA A 141 -28.90 23.24 22.55
CA ALA A 141 -28.70 22.63 23.86
C ALA A 141 -27.83 23.54 24.75
N PRO A 142 -28.15 23.70 26.06
CA PRO A 142 -27.40 24.56 26.96
C PRO A 142 -26.09 23.89 27.43
N LYS A 143 -25.07 24.74 27.53
CA LYS A 143 -23.72 24.50 28.02
C LYS A 143 -23.71 24.10 29.51
N PRO A 144 -23.09 22.98 29.92
CA PRO A 144 -22.86 22.70 31.33
C PRO A 144 -21.60 23.42 31.85
N GLU A 145 -21.77 23.98 33.04
CA GLU A 145 -20.82 24.76 33.82
C GLU A 145 -19.74 23.85 34.45
N VAL A 146 -18.48 24.19 34.23
CA VAL A 146 -17.32 23.45 34.77
C VAL A 146 -16.93 24.07 36.10
N ALA A 147 -17.13 23.33 37.19
CA ALA A 147 -16.60 23.68 38.51
C ALA A 147 -15.07 23.44 38.57
N PRO A 148 -14.28 24.34 39.18
CA PRO A 148 -12.83 24.22 39.21
C PRO A 148 -12.36 23.15 40.22
N ALA A 149 -11.53 22.21 39.75
CA ALA A 149 -10.84 21.24 40.60
C ALA A 149 -9.64 21.89 41.30
N ALA A 150 -9.59 21.74 42.62
CA ALA A 150 -8.50 22.22 43.47
C ALA A 150 -7.16 21.50 43.20
N PRO A 151 -6.00 22.18 43.38
CA PRO A 151 -4.69 21.57 43.16
C PRO A 151 -4.32 20.65 44.33
N LYS A 152 -4.04 19.37 44.04
CA LYS A 152 -3.37 18.48 44.99
C LYS A 152 -1.88 18.46 44.67
N THR A 153 -1.10 19.07 45.55
CA THR A 153 0.37 18.96 45.61
C THR A 153 0.75 17.53 46.00
N GLY A 154 1.28 16.76 45.06
CA GLY A 154 1.75 15.38 45.27
C GLY A 154 3.28 15.33 45.42
N GLY A 155 3.75 14.98 46.61
CA GLY A 155 5.16 14.81 46.94
C GLY A 155 5.83 13.58 46.32
N PHE A 156 7.16 13.52 46.49
CA PHE A 156 8.12 12.66 45.78
C PHE A 156 8.08 11.15 46.13
N PHE A 157 6.94 10.61 46.59
CA PHE A 157 6.83 9.21 47.06
C PHE A 157 5.69 8.38 46.45
N SER A 158 4.99 8.86 45.40
CA SER A 158 3.91 8.09 44.74
C SER A 158 4.37 6.91 43.85
N ARG A 159 5.52 6.29 44.12
CA ARG A 159 6.13 5.25 43.26
C ARG A 159 5.74 3.80 43.61
N LEU A 160 4.67 3.59 44.38
CA LEU A 160 4.23 2.26 44.81
C LEU A 160 2.73 2.02 44.59
N ILE A 161 2.18 2.48 43.46
CA ILE A 161 0.82 2.08 43.04
C ILE A 161 0.94 0.90 42.06
N PRO A 162 0.24 -0.23 42.28
CA PRO A 162 0.19 -1.32 41.32
C PRO A 162 -0.39 -0.81 40.00
N VAL A 163 0.32 -1.07 38.91
CA VAL A 163 -0.08 -0.73 37.54
C VAL A 163 -1.41 -1.40 37.26
N ALA A 164 -2.48 -0.61 37.16
CA ALA A 164 -3.74 -1.06 36.60
C ALA A 164 -3.47 -1.62 35.18
N PRO A 165 -4.17 -2.69 34.76
CA PRO A 165 -3.99 -3.24 33.42
C PRO A 165 -4.19 -2.11 32.42
N THR A 166 -3.19 -1.92 31.56
CA THR A 166 -3.22 -0.95 30.47
C THR A 166 -4.53 -1.18 29.71
N GLU A 167 -5.44 -0.20 29.73
CA GLU A 167 -6.57 -0.17 28.79
C GLU A 167 -5.95 -0.45 27.41
N THR A 168 -6.27 -1.61 26.84
CA THR A 168 -5.95 -1.96 25.46
C THR A 168 -6.23 -0.73 24.61
N ALA A 169 -5.21 -0.24 23.90
CA ALA A 169 -5.30 0.93 23.06
C ALA A 169 -6.60 0.86 22.26
N LYS A 170 -7.55 1.76 22.55
CA LYS A 170 -8.81 1.84 21.82
C LYS A 170 -8.43 2.10 20.37
N SER A 171 -8.63 1.09 19.52
CA SER A 171 -8.46 1.22 18.07
C SER A 171 -9.26 2.44 17.61
N ASN A 172 -8.62 3.37 16.90
CA ASN A 172 -9.28 4.57 16.36
C ASN A 172 -10.26 4.26 15.20
N LEU A 173 -10.42 2.99 14.84
CA LEU A 173 -11.36 2.53 13.84
C LEU A 173 -12.79 2.52 14.38
N PRO A 174 -13.81 2.83 13.55
CA PRO A 174 -15.19 2.64 13.94
C PRO A 174 -15.47 1.16 14.24
N GLU A 175 -16.27 0.89 15.26
CA GLU A 175 -16.79 -0.46 15.54
C GLU A 175 -18.09 -0.66 14.76
N VAL A 176 -18.26 -1.82 14.14
CA VAL A 176 -19.48 -2.17 13.38
C VAL A 176 -19.95 -3.59 13.68
N ASP A 177 -21.25 -3.82 13.46
CA ASP A 177 -21.87 -5.12 13.59
C ASP A 177 -21.52 -6.06 12.44
N TYR A 178 -21.73 -7.36 12.65
CA TYR A 178 -21.57 -8.35 11.60
C TYR A 178 -22.59 -8.15 10.48
N GLY A 179 -22.12 -8.13 9.23
CA GLY A 179 -22.99 -7.94 8.05
C GLY A 179 -23.27 -6.48 7.69
N THR A 180 -22.76 -5.50 8.45
CA THR A 180 -22.79 -4.09 8.03
C THR A 180 -22.10 -3.93 6.67
N VAL A 181 -22.65 -3.11 5.78
CA VAL A 181 -21.97 -2.69 4.54
C VAL A 181 -21.29 -1.37 4.83
N LEU A 182 -19.98 -1.27 4.56
CA LEU A 182 -19.23 -0.04 4.81
C LEU A 182 -19.25 0.86 3.57
N PRO A 183 -19.22 2.19 3.75
CA PRO A 183 -18.86 3.09 2.68
C PRO A 183 -17.51 2.72 2.08
N TYR A 184 -17.37 2.87 0.76
CA TYR A 184 -16.13 2.55 0.08
C TYR A 184 -14.95 3.37 0.62
N GLY A 185 -13.84 2.69 0.87
CA GLY A 185 -12.62 3.26 1.44
C GLY A 185 -12.60 3.35 2.97
N VAL A 186 -13.69 3.00 3.65
CA VAL A 186 -13.69 2.90 5.11
C VAL A 186 -13.26 1.51 5.54
N ILE A 187 -12.35 1.47 6.52
CA ILE A 187 -11.99 0.26 7.26
C ILE A 187 -12.55 0.37 8.69
N ALA A 188 -13.25 -0.67 9.12
CA ALA A 188 -13.85 -0.73 10.45
C ALA A 188 -13.37 -1.95 11.22
N ARG A 189 -13.43 -1.87 12.55
CA ARG A 189 -13.26 -3.02 13.44
C ARG A 189 -14.61 -3.72 13.58
N ASN A 190 -14.63 -5.04 13.46
CA ASN A 190 -15.85 -5.85 13.56
C ASN A 190 -15.61 -7.03 14.50
N CYS A 191 -15.65 -6.80 15.81
CA CYS A 191 -15.48 -7.88 16.79
C CYS A 191 -16.64 -8.90 16.75
N ALA A 192 -17.83 -8.48 16.32
CA ALA A 192 -18.99 -9.35 16.14
C ALA A 192 -18.74 -10.46 15.08
N ALA A 193 -17.82 -10.22 14.13
CA ALA A 193 -17.47 -11.17 13.08
C ALA A 193 -16.58 -12.35 13.53
N LYS A 194 -15.94 -12.30 14.71
CA LYS A 194 -14.89 -13.28 15.13
C LYS A 194 -15.29 -14.76 15.04
N ARG A 195 -16.57 -15.06 15.21
CA ARG A 195 -17.12 -16.44 15.20
C ARG A 195 -18.18 -16.64 14.14
N GLN A 196 -18.24 -15.73 13.18
CA GLN A 196 -19.23 -15.71 12.12
C GLN A 196 -18.64 -16.29 10.83
N PRO A 197 -19.48 -16.73 9.88
CA PRO A 197 -19.01 -17.24 8.60
C PRO A 197 -18.48 -16.09 7.72
N LEU A 198 -17.19 -15.80 7.79
CA LEU A 198 -16.54 -14.71 7.05
C LEU A 198 -16.55 -14.87 5.51
N GLY A 199 -16.92 -16.06 5.02
CA GLY A 199 -16.84 -16.43 3.61
C GLY A 199 -15.57 -17.21 3.30
N ARG A 200 -15.09 -17.10 2.05
CA ARG A 200 -13.96 -17.89 1.56
C ARG A 200 -12.65 -17.19 1.86
N LYS A 201 -11.66 -17.92 2.40
CA LYS A 201 -10.27 -17.45 2.41
C LYS A 201 -9.79 -17.28 0.98
N VAL A 202 -9.43 -16.06 0.59
CA VAL A 202 -8.99 -15.74 -0.79
C VAL A 202 -7.52 -15.36 -0.86
N ASP A 203 -6.93 -14.93 0.25
CA ASP A 203 -5.51 -14.61 0.33
C ASP A 203 -4.98 -14.78 1.77
N SER A 204 -3.67 -14.97 1.91
CA SER A 204 -2.98 -14.86 3.19
C SER A 204 -1.55 -14.44 2.99
N ASN A 205 -1.12 -13.46 3.77
CA ASN A 205 0.28 -13.07 3.88
C ASN A 205 0.89 -13.84 5.06
N SER A 206 1.60 -14.92 4.77
CA SER A 206 2.16 -15.82 5.80
C SER A 206 3.22 -15.17 6.66
N ASP A 207 3.98 -14.20 6.13
CA ASP A 207 5.04 -13.54 6.90
C ASP A 207 4.43 -12.67 8.01
N SER A 208 3.37 -11.92 7.69
CA SER A 208 2.68 -11.03 8.63
C SER A 208 1.52 -11.67 9.40
N GLY A 209 1.07 -12.86 9.00
CA GLY A 209 -0.02 -13.58 9.65
C GLY A 209 -1.43 -13.09 9.29
N TYR A 210 -1.56 -12.09 8.40
CA TYR A 210 -2.87 -11.59 7.97
C TYR A 210 -3.53 -12.51 6.95
N THR A 211 -4.82 -12.77 7.15
CA THR A 211 -5.63 -13.59 6.24
C THR A 211 -6.84 -12.80 5.76
N LEU A 212 -7.09 -12.84 4.45
CA LEU A 212 -8.19 -12.16 3.78
C LEU A 212 -9.31 -13.16 3.44
N PHE A 213 -10.53 -12.80 3.81
CA PHE A 213 -11.75 -13.51 3.51
C PHE A 213 -12.66 -12.67 2.64
N ASP A 214 -13.29 -13.30 1.66
CA ASP A 214 -14.30 -12.73 0.76
C ASP A 214 -15.67 -13.31 1.13
N SER A 215 -16.62 -12.45 1.50
CA SER A 215 -17.96 -12.88 1.93
C SER A 215 -18.80 -13.47 0.79
N LYS A 216 -18.48 -13.16 -0.47
CA LYS A 216 -19.23 -13.61 -1.66
C LYS A 216 -18.32 -13.74 -2.90
N PRO A 217 -17.40 -14.72 -2.90
CA PRO A 217 -16.45 -14.90 -3.99
C PRO A 217 -17.15 -15.20 -5.33
N GLY A 218 -16.50 -14.81 -6.44
CA GLY A 218 -17.01 -15.06 -7.79
C GLY A 218 -18.06 -14.05 -8.28
N THR A 219 -18.24 -12.94 -7.56
CA THR A 219 -19.12 -11.84 -7.98
C THR A 219 -18.30 -10.62 -8.39
N ALA A 220 -18.82 -9.85 -9.35
CA ALA A 220 -18.17 -8.62 -9.82
C ALA A 220 -18.51 -7.37 -8.99
N GLY A 221 -19.54 -7.46 -8.14
CA GLY A 221 -20.03 -6.34 -7.34
C GLY A 221 -19.26 -6.11 -6.04
N LYS A 222 -19.51 -4.94 -5.43
CA LYS A 222 -19.02 -4.62 -4.08
C LYS A 222 -19.57 -5.60 -3.06
N ARG A 223 -18.71 -6.09 -2.18
CA ARG A 223 -19.01 -7.03 -1.11
C ARG A 223 -18.06 -6.82 0.06
N THR A 224 -18.37 -7.50 1.15
CA THR A 224 -17.61 -7.38 2.38
C THR A 224 -16.39 -8.29 2.33
N PHE A 225 -15.23 -7.72 2.66
CA PHE A 225 -14.02 -8.46 2.92
C PHE A 225 -13.66 -8.34 4.39
N TYR A 226 -13.22 -9.45 4.97
CA TYR A 226 -12.74 -9.51 6.35
C TYR A 226 -11.25 -9.81 6.36
N ILE A 227 -10.51 -9.07 7.16
CA ILE A 227 -9.08 -9.26 7.39
C ILE A 227 -8.91 -9.70 8.83
N THR A 228 -8.19 -10.79 9.04
CA THR A 228 -7.92 -11.36 10.37
C THR A 228 -6.42 -11.44 10.61
N GLY A 229 -5.99 -11.68 11.86
CA GLY A 229 -4.58 -11.69 12.25
C GLY A 229 -4.15 -10.51 13.13
N PHE A 230 -5.11 -9.70 13.58
CA PHE A 230 -4.87 -8.56 14.48
C PHE A 230 -4.75 -9.00 15.95
N ASP A 231 -3.97 -8.26 16.74
CA ASP A 231 -3.64 -8.58 18.14
C ASP A 231 -4.84 -8.59 19.09
N ASP A 232 -5.87 -7.78 18.80
CA ASP A 232 -7.13 -7.77 19.56
C ASP A 232 -8.07 -8.94 19.19
N GLY A 233 -7.68 -9.74 18.20
CA GLY A 233 -8.44 -10.88 17.70
C GLY A 233 -9.75 -10.52 17.00
N CYS A 234 -10.00 -9.25 16.69
CA CYS A 234 -11.19 -8.80 15.97
C CYS A 234 -10.88 -8.69 14.47
N PRO A 235 -11.75 -9.18 13.58
CA PRO A 235 -11.62 -8.89 12.15
C PRO A 235 -11.69 -7.39 11.86
N ARG A 236 -10.93 -6.94 10.87
CA ARG A 236 -11.16 -5.66 10.19
C ARG A 236 -12.01 -5.91 8.97
N GLN A 237 -12.87 -4.96 8.65
CA GLN A 237 -13.81 -5.07 7.57
C GLN A 237 -13.62 -3.93 6.58
N VAL A 238 -13.72 -4.22 5.28
CA VAL A 238 -13.80 -3.26 4.19
C VAL A 238 -14.89 -3.69 3.20
N THR A 239 -15.44 -2.76 2.43
CA THR A 239 -16.38 -3.05 1.33
C THR A 239 -15.78 -2.61 -0.01
N ALA A 240 -15.64 -3.55 -0.94
CA ALA A 240 -14.97 -3.35 -2.22
C ALA A 240 -15.39 -4.42 -3.23
N ALA A 241 -15.04 -4.28 -4.52
CA ALA A 241 -15.18 -5.36 -5.52
C ALA A 241 -13.97 -6.31 -5.52
N GLN A 242 -12.79 -5.83 -5.13
CA GLN A 242 -11.58 -6.65 -4.98
C GLN A 242 -10.75 -6.09 -3.83
N VAL A 243 -10.13 -6.97 -3.05
CA VAL A 243 -9.10 -6.61 -2.06
C VAL A 243 -7.88 -7.47 -2.31
N LEU A 244 -6.70 -6.86 -2.22
CA LEU A 244 -5.39 -7.49 -2.36
C LEU A 244 -4.51 -7.17 -1.15
N LEU A 245 -3.78 -8.16 -0.63
CA LEU A 245 -2.74 -7.93 0.36
C LEU A 245 -1.39 -7.72 -0.35
N GLY A 246 -0.76 -6.57 -0.10
CA GLY A 246 0.53 -6.20 -0.68
C GLY A 246 1.68 -6.33 0.31
N ALA A 247 2.76 -6.99 -0.08
CA ALA A 247 3.97 -7.08 0.73
C ALA A 247 4.81 -5.78 0.65
N PRO A 248 5.47 -5.36 1.75
CA PRO A 248 6.46 -4.29 1.73
C PRO A 248 7.54 -4.41 0.67
N SER A 249 8.00 -5.62 0.32
CA SER A 249 8.99 -5.82 -0.75
C SER A 249 8.48 -5.40 -2.12
N LEU A 250 7.24 -5.77 -2.45
CA LEU A 250 6.60 -5.37 -3.71
C LEU A 250 6.41 -3.85 -3.76
N TYR A 251 5.99 -3.24 -2.65
CA TYR A 251 5.89 -1.79 -2.55
C TYR A 251 7.24 -1.10 -2.84
N GLU A 252 8.34 -1.58 -2.24
CA GLU A 252 9.68 -1.02 -2.49
C GLU A 252 10.15 -1.24 -3.92
N GLN A 253 9.85 -2.39 -4.52
CA GLN A 253 10.20 -2.67 -5.91
C GLN A 253 9.55 -1.66 -6.86
N LEU A 254 8.31 -1.27 -6.59
CA LEU A 254 7.58 -0.27 -7.36
C LEU A 254 8.11 1.15 -7.10
N HIS A 255 8.28 1.54 -5.84
CA HIS A 255 8.60 2.92 -5.47
C HIS A 255 10.08 3.29 -5.56
N TYR A 256 10.99 2.32 -5.41
CA TYR A 256 12.43 2.51 -5.58
C TYR A 256 12.96 2.05 -6.94
N GLY A 257 12.10 1.44 -7.75
CA GLY A 257 12.38 1.13 -9.15
C GLY A 257 12.33 2.36 -10.06
N PRO A 258 12.69 2.21 -11.35
CA PRO A 258 12.70 3.31 -12.31
C PRO A 258 11.35 4.04 -12.45
N ALA A 259 10.24 3.30 -12.35
CA ALA A 259 8.89 3.86 -12.46
C ALA A 259 8.42 4.60 -11.20
N GLY A 260 9.09 4.42 -10.05
CA GLY A 260 8.63 4.92 -8.75
C GLY A 260 8.53 6.44 -8.66
N GLN A 261 9.31 7.16 -9.46
CA GLN A 261 9.31 8.63 -9.49
C GLN A 261 8.00 9.23 -10.03
N HIS A 262 7.23 8.44 -10.77
CA HIS A 262 5.96 8.84 -11.36
C HIS A 262 4.74 8.35 -10.56
N LEU A 263 4.96 7.61 -9.46
CA LEU A 263 3.88 7.11 -8.63
C LEU A 263 3.38 8.20 -7.69
N ALA A 264 2.06 8.24 -7.48
CA ALA A 264 1.43 9.17 -6.55
C ALA A 264 1.88 8.87 -5.11
N PHE A 265 2.46 9.89 -4.47
CA PHE A 265 2.92 9.84 -3.08
C PHE A 265 1.91 10.52 -2.14
N GLY A 266 1.47 9.78 -1.12
CA GLY A 266 0.36 10.09 -0.24
C GLY A 266 0.65 9.86 1.24
N GLU A 267 -0.40 9.85 2.06
CA GLU A 267 -0.34 9.61 3.51
C GLU A 267 0.10 8.20 3.87
N THR A 268 -0.34 7.20 3.11
CA THR A 268 0.07 5.80 3.24
C THR A 268 1.57 5.62 3.02
N ASP A 269 2.15 6.28 2.02
CA ASP A 269 3.60 6.28 1.76
C ASP A 269 4.38 7.01 2.86
N LYS A 270 3.85 8.13 3.37
CA LYS A 270 4.45 8.84 4.52
C LYS A 270 4.48 7.95 5.76
N ALA A 271 3.41 7.20 6.02
CA ALA A 271 3.35 6.25 7.12
C ALA A 271 4.32 5.09 6.90
N TYR A 272 4.39 4.57 5.68
CA TYR A 272 5.35 3.53 5.31
C TYR A 272 6.79 3.97 5.53
N GLU A 273 7.18 5.17 5.09
CA GLU A 273 8.55 5.69 5.31
C GLU A 273 8.91 5.79 6.81
N LYS A 274 7.94 6.11 7.67
CA LYS A 274 8.15 6.14 9.13
C LYS A 274 8.35 4.73 9.70
N VAL A 275 7.49 3.79 9.31
CA VAL A 275 7.58 2.39 9.73
C VAL A 275 8.88 1.75 9.25
N LYS A 276 9.22 1.93 7.97
CA LYS A 276 10.47 1.44 7.41
C LYS A 276 11.68 2.08 8.09
N GLY A 277 11.65 3.39 8.37
CA GLY A 277 12.69 4.07 9.13
C GLY A 277 12.91 3.45 10.51
N SER A 278 11.84 3.12 11.24
CA SER A 278 11.92 2.52 12.58
C SER A 278 12.38 1.05 12.55
N VAL A 279 11.89 0.26 11.61
CA VAL A 279 12.19 -1.18 11.52
C VAL A 279 13.57 -1.43 10.90
N CYS A 280 13.85 -0.74 9.79
CA CYS A 280 15.04 -0.96 8.97
C CYS A 280 16.21 -0.05 9.40
N GLY A 281 15.95 1.10 10.03
CA GLY A 281 16.99 2.05 10.42
C GLY A 281 17.59 2.83 9.24
N VAL A 282 16.82 2.94 8.15
CA VAL A 282 17.23 3.65 6.93
C VAL A 282 16.68 5.07 6.90
N ARG A 283 17.33 5.95 6.15
CA ARG A 283 16.80 7.30 5.89
C ARG A 283 15.61 7.24 4.93
N LYS A 284 14.78 8.28 4.94
CA LYS A 284 13.67 8.46 3.98
C LYS A 284 14.18 8.34 2.54
N GLY A 285 13.42 7.67 1.68
CA GLY A 285 13.76 7.50 0.27
C GLY A 285 14.84 6.46 -0.01
N LYS A 286 15.24 5.66 0.97
CA LYS A 286 16.14 4.52 0.80
C LYS A 286 15.41 3.19 1.03
N PRO A 287 15.71 2.14 0.26
CA PRO A 287 15.10 0.83 0.47
C PRO A 287 15.53 0.21 1.80
N CYS A 288 14.71 -0.67 2.37
CA CYS A 288 14.95 -1.35 3.64
C CYS A 288 16.15 -2.32 3.58
N GLY A 289 16.41 -2.91 2.41
CA GLY A 289 17.52 -3.83 2.17
C GLY A 289 17.43 -5.11 3.00
N ALA A 290 18.52 -5.49 3.68
CA ALA A 290 18.65 -6.77 4.39
C ALA A 290 17.61 -7.01 5.49
N LYS A 291 16.92 -5.96 5.97
CA LYS A 291 15.86 -6.07 6.99
C LYS A 291 14.45 -6.25 6.41
N MET A 292 14.31 -6.44 5.09
CA MET A 292 13.01 -6.57 4.43
C MET A 292 12.12 -7.64 5.09
N LYS A 293 12.65 -8.85 5.30
CA LYS A 293 11.92 -9.93 5.99
C LYS A 293 11.43 -9.55 7.39
N LYS A 294 12.13 -8.63 8.08
CA LYS A 294 11.67 -8.14 9.39
C LYS A 294 10.48 -7.20 9.25
N LEU A 295 10.49 -6.34 8.24
CA LEU A 295 9.39 -5.44 7.92
C LEU A 295 8.14 -6.22 7.50
N GLU A 296 8.30 -7.21 6.62
CA GLU A 296 7.19 -8.03 6.11
C GLU A 296 6.48 -8.87 7.18
N ARG A 297 7.15 -9.18 8.30
CA ARG A 297 6.53 -9.89 9.42
C ARG A 297 5.52 -9.08 10.22
N ALA A 298 5.59 -7.76 10.10
CA ALA A 298 4.77 -6.86 10.89
C ALA A 298 3.90 -5.96 10.02
N THR A 299 4.18 -5.85 8.73
CA THR A 299 3.60 -4.82 7.86
C THR A 299 2.98 -5.43 6.60
N VAL A 300 1.77 -4.99 6.28
CA VAL A 300 1.08 -5.34 5.04
C VAL A 300 0.30 -4.13 4.52
N PHE A 301 0.23 -4.01 3.19
CA PHE A 301 -0.67 -3.09 2.51
C PHE A 301 -1.99 -3.79 2.20
N VAL A 302 -3.10 -3.08 2.37
CA VAL A 302 -4.43 -3.55 1.95
C VAL A 302 -4.90 -2.62 0.85
N ASN A 303 -5.01 -3.14 -0.37
CA ASN A 303 -5.48 -2.41 -1.54
C ASN A 303 -6.90 -2.86 -1.88
N ALA A 304 -7.87 -1.96 -1.77
CA ALA A 304 -9.28 -2.21 -2.00
C ALA A 304 -9.78 -1.41 -3.22
N TYR A 305 -10.30 -2.11 -4.22
CA TYR A 305 -10.75 -1.54 -5.49
C TYR A 305 -12.28 -1.53 -5.57
N GLU A 306 -12.85 -0.41 -6.03
CA GLU A 306 -14.30 -0.25 -6.10
C GLU A 306 -14.93 -1.14 -7.17
N ARG A 307 -14.21 -1.35 -8.28
CA ARG A 307 -14.62 -2.15 -9.44
C ARG A 307 -13.44 -3.01 -9.91
N LEU A 308 -13.71 -4.13 -10.57
CA LEU A 308 -12.67 -5.07 -11.00
C LEU A 308 -11.77 -4.52 -12.12
N ASN A 309 -12.31 -3.67 -12.99
CA ASN A 309 -11.62 -3.20 -14.21
C ASN A 309 -11.28 -1.70 -14.14
N ASP A 310 -11.25 -1.11 -12.95
CA ASP A 310 -11.01 0.31 -12.74
C ASP A 310 -10.04 0.50 -11.58
N ASN A 311 -8.84 1.00 -11.91
CA ASN A 311 -7.80 1.35 -10.95
C ASN A 311 -7.52 2.86 -10.92
N THR A 312 -8.42 3.69 -11.47
CA THR A 312 -8.28 5.15 -11.43
C THR A 312 -8.32 5.68 -10.00
N ARG A 313 -9.02 4.96 -9.11
CA ARG A 313 -9.15 5.29 -7.69
C ARG A 313 -9.28 4.02 -6.85
N TRP A 314 -8.41 3.87 -5.85
CA TRP A 314 -8.46 2.74 -4.91
C TRP A 314 -8.23 3.19 -3.47
N SER A 315 -8.75 2.45 -2.50
CA SER A 315 -8.41 2.70 -1.11
C SER A 315 -7.23 1.85 -0.69
N GLU A 316 -6.22 2.49 -0.11
CA GLU A 316 -5.04 1.83 0.43
C GLU A 316 -5.00 2.00 1.95
N GLN A 317 -4.72 0.92 2.67
CA GLN A 317 -4.44 0.97 4.11
C GLN A 317 -3.09 0.33 4.40
N LEU A 318 -2.35 0.92 5.33
CA LEU A 318 -1.12 0.35 5.86
C LEU A 318 -1.40 -0.22 7.24
N ILE A 319 -1.14 -1.51 7.39
CA ILE A 319 -1.21 -2.19 8.68
C ILE A 319 0.23 -2.43 9.16
N HIS A 320 0.52 -2.11 10.42
CA HIS A 320 1.80 -2.39 11.06
C HIS A 320 1.58 -2.78 12.53
N ASP A 321 2.20 -3.86 12.99
CA ASP A 321 2.13 -4.34 14.39
C ASP A 321 0.68 -4.45 14.90
N GLY A 322 -0.21 -5.08 14.11
CA GLY A 322 -1.60 -5.28 14.51
C GLY A 322 -2.47 -4.03 14.48
N GLU A 323 -1.98 -2.90 13.97
CA GLU A 323 -2.72 -1.64 13.90
C GLU A 323 -2.80 -1.08 12.48
N VAL A 324 -3.94 -0.47 12.14
CA VAL A 324 -4.08 0.33 10.91
C VAL A 324 -3.43 1.70 11.17
N VAL A 325 -2.23 1.89 10.65
CA VAL A 325 -1.42 3.10 10.90
C VAL A 325 -1.67 4.22 9.89
N ALA A 326 -2.25 3.89 8.72
CA ALA A 326 -2.73 4.87 7.75
C ALA A 326 -3.83 4.27 6.85
N SER A 327 -4.72 5.14 6.40
CA SER A 327 -5.71 4.84 5.36
C SER A 327 -5.81 6.04 4.43
N GLU A 328 -5.89 5.79 3.14
CA GLU A 328 -5.97 6.81 2.12
C GLU A 328 -6.80 6.34 0.93
N MET A 329 -7.32 7.31 0.19
CA MET A 329 -7.84 7.08 -1.15
C MET A 329 -6.79 7.54 -2.16
N LYS A 330 -6.22 6.58 -2.89
CA LYS A 330 -5.27 6.79 -3.96
C LYS A 330 -6.00 7.02 -5.28
N SER A 331 -5.35 7.71 -6.21
CA SER A 331 -5.82 7.85 -7.57
C SER A 331 -4.66 7.93 -8.55
N ASN A 332 -4.87 7.39 -9.75
CA ASN A 332 -4.01 7.64 -10.91
C ASN A 332 -4.58 8.86 -11.62
N GLY A 333 -3.85 9.97 -11.59
CA GLY A 333 -4.16 11.22 -12.30
C GLY A 333 -3.25 11.40 -13.50
#